data_AF-A0A515KGE1-F1
#
_entry.id   AF-A0A515KGE1-F1
#
_cell.length_a   1.000
_cell.length_b   1.000
_cell.length_c   1.000
_cell.angle_alpha   90.00
_cell.angle_beta   90.00
_cell.angle_gamma   90.00
#
_symmetry.space_group_name_H-M   'P 1'
#
loop_
_entity.id
_entity.type
_entity.pdbx_description
1 polymer ?
#
loop_
_entity_poly.entity_id
_entity_poly.type
_entity_poly.pdbx_seq_one_letter_code
_entity_poly.pdbx_strand_id
1 'polypeptide(L)'
;MEQSAIGEAERLNRGCFCITLDRGALTEALDREVGAEGFAAQLIASHPTLFSAVPLFVPATVVAEMMRIVAAVEAAARLAPYRATALASAPAIATTDFGPLGAFMGYDFHVTPGGPQLIEVNTNAGGAFLNAVLARAQRACCAQEPEQAGLEPAAPFADDVTHMFTDEWRRQRGSGEPARIAIVDDAPEQQYLYPEFQLAKALFEHHGMETVIADPGQLALVGGRLNFDGRPVDLVYNRLVDFALEEPRHATLRDAYVGGDVVVTPNPHVYALIADKRNLALLSDIGLTGLPTLLIVTIIRVRPRELISFEPVRSQLLFVM
;
A
#
# COMPACT_ATOMS: atom_id res chain seq x y z
N MET A 1 -3.34 -19.63 25.09
CA MET A 1 -4.55 -19.08 24.45
C MET A 1 -4.32 -18.83 22.96
N GLU A 2 -3.26 -18.11 22.57
CA GLU A 2 -3.00 -17.73 21.17
C GLU A 2 -2.90 -18.92 20.19
N GLN A 3 -2.16 -19.98 20.52
CA GLN A 3 -2.11 -21.22 19.72
C GLN A 3 -3.48 -21.91 19.58
N SER A 4 -4.35 -21.79 20.59
CA SER A 4 -5.71 -22.36 20.54
C SER A 4 -6.61 -21.56 19.59
N ALA A 5 -6.44 -20.24 19.54
CA ALA A 5 -7.21 -19.36 18.65
C ALA A 5 -6.76 -19.50 17.18
N ILE A 6 -5.45 -19.62 16.92
CA ILE A 6 -4.93 -19.94 15.58
C ILE A 6 -5.46 -21.30 15.11
N GLY A 7 -5.42 -22.33 15.98
CA GLY A 7 -5.96 -23.65 15.66
C GLY A 7 -7.47 -23.63 15.36
N GLU A 8 -8.25 -22.76 16.02
CA GLU A 8 -9.67 -22.59 15.72
C GLU A 8 -9.90 -21.92 14.37
N ALA A 9 -9.19 -20.84 14.07
CA ALA A 9 -9.24 -20.19 12.76
C ALA A 9 -8.84 -21.15 11.63
N GLU A 10 -7.81 -21.97 11.82
CA GLU A 10 -7.44 -23.00 10.85
C GLU A 10 -8.56 -24.02 10.60
N ARG A 11 -9.28 -24.45 11.65
CA ARG A 11 -10.43 -25.36 11.48
C ARG A 11 -11.54 -24.69 10.68
N LEU A 12 -11.85 -23.42 10.95
CA LEU A 12 -12.83 -22.66 10.19
C LEU A 12 -12.39 -22.49 8.73
N ASN A 13 -11.14 -22.11 8.49
CA ASN A 13 -10.59 -21.95 7.14
C ASN A 13 -10.59 -23.26 6.32
N ARG A 14 -10.48 -24.43 6.96
CA ARG A 14 -10.55 -25.75 6.29
C ARG A 14 -11.96 -26.31 6.15
N GLY A 15 -12.88 -25.93 7.05
CA GLY A 15 -14.18 -26.58 7.21
C GLY A 15 -15.39 -25.69 6.91
N CYS A 16 -15.20 -24.39 6.75
CA CYS A 16 -16.26 -23.44 6.42
C CYS A 16 -16.33 -23.21 4.90
N PHE A 17 -17.54 -23.36 4.34
CA PHE A 17 -17.81 -23.16 2.91
C PHE A 17 -18.78 -22.00 2.65
N CYS A 18 -18.83 -21.02 3.57
CA CYS A 18 -19.67 -19.83 3.40
C CYS A 18 -19.26 -19.07 2.13
N ILE A 19 -20.26 -18.76 1.30
CA ILE A 19 -20.13 -17.72 0.29
C ILE A 19 -20.67 -16.43 0.92
N THR A 20 -19.76 -15.52 1.26
CA THR A 20 -20.10 -14.26 1.92
C THR A 20 -20.28 -13.12 0.95
N LEU A 21 -19.73 -13.24 -0.26
CA LEU A 21 -19.77 -12.16 -1.25
C LEU A 21 -21.13 -12.06 -1.94
N ASP A 22 -21.80 -10.94 -1.75
CA ASP A 22 -22.93 -10.52 -2.58
C ASP A 22 -22.43 -9.92 -3.90
N ARG A 23 -22.48 -10.71 -4.98
CA ARG A 23 -22.04 -10.25 -6.30
C ARG A 23 -22.91 -9.12 -6.87
N GLY A 24 -24.19 -9.05 -6.51
CA GLY A 24 -25.06 -7.97 -6.95
C GLY A 24 -24.66 -6.66 -6.29
N ALA A 25 -24.52 -6.67 -4.96
CA ALA A 25 -24.08 -5.51 -4.20
C ALA A 25 -22.66 -5.06 -4.61
N LEU A 26 -21.75 -6.00 -4.91
CA LEU A 26 -20.41 -5.68 -5.41
C LEU A 26 -20.48 -4.93 -6.74
N THR A 27 -21.25 -5.44 -7.70
CA THR A 27 -21.43 -4.83 -9.02
C THR A 27 -22.01 -3.42 -8.89
N GLU A 28 -23.09 -3.27 -8.14
CA GLU A 28 -23.73 -1.97 -7.91
C GLU A 28 -22.80 -0.98 -7.21
N ALA A 29 -21.97 -1.46 -6.28
CA ALA A 29 -21.01 -0.62 -5.59
C ALA A 29 -19.89 -0.14 -6.53
N LEU A 30 -19.29 -1.04 -7.32
CA LEU A 30 -18.21 -0.69 -8.26
C LEU A 30 -18.67 0.35 -9.30
N ASP A 31 -19.82 0.15 -9.93
CA ASP A 31 -20.37 1.09 -10.92
C ASP A 31 -20.66 2.46 -10.29
N ARG A 32 -21.20 2.47 -9.06
CA ARG A 32 -21.50 3.70 -8.32
C ARG A 32 -20.25 4.46 -7.91
N GLU A 33 -19.22 3.79 -7.36
CA GLU A 33 -18.00 4.46 -6.92
C GLU A 33 -17.26 5.10 -8.09
N VAL A 34 -17.20 4.43 -9.26
CA VAL A 34 -16.55 5.00 -10.46
C VAL A 34 -17.46 6.01 -11.17
N GLY A 35 -18.78 5.91 -11.00
CA GLY A 35 -19.75 6.73 -11.71
C GLY A 35 -19.93 6.35 -13.19
N ALA A 36 -19.61 5.10 -13.55
CA ALA A 36 -19.68 4.59 -14.92
C ALA A 36 -20.43 3.26 -14.97
N GLU A 37 -21.58 3.25 -15.65
CA GLU A 37 -22.38 2.04 -15.84
C GLU A 37 -21.61 0.99 -16.65
N GLY A 38 -21.61 -0.26 -16.17
CA GLY A 38 -20.94 -1.37 -16.84
C GLY A 38 -19.43 -1.48 -16.56
N PHE A 39 -18.88 -0.63 -15.70
CA PHE A 39 -17.50 -0.74 -15.22
C PHE A 39 -17.27 -2.09 -14.54
N ALA A 40 -18.15 -2.48 -13.62
CA ALA A 40 -18.09 -3.75 -12.89
C ALA A 40 -18.14 -4.95 -13.82
N ALA A 41 -19.00 -4.92 -14.83
CA ALA A 41 -19.10 -6.00 -15.82
C ALA A 41 -17.78 -6.17 -16.60
N GLN A 42 -17.16 -5.06 -17.01
CA GLN A 42 -15.84 -5.07 -17.67
C GLN A 42 -14.74 -5.56 -16.73
N LEU A 43 -14.74 -5.12 -15.47
CA LEU A 43 -13.78 -5.55 -14.46
C LEU A 43 -13.88 -7.06 -14.20
N ILE A 44 -15.08 -7.59 -13.98
CA ILE A 44 -15.29 -9.02 -13.73
C ILE A 44 -14.88 -9.85 -14.95
N ALA A 45 -15.14 -9.37 -16.17
CA ALA A 45 -14.76 -10.08 -17.39
C ALA A 45 -13.24 -10.13 -17.61
N SER A 46 -12.54 -9.03 -17.31
CA SER A 46 -11.09 -8.94 -17.46
C SER A 46 -10.31 -9.54 -16.27
N HIS A 47 -10.91 -9.56 -15.08
CA HIS A 47 -10.29 -9.99 -13.83
C HIS A 47 -11.19 -10.99 -13.07
N PRO A 48 -11.46 -12.18 -13.65
CA PRO A 48 -12.46 -13.12 -13.12
C PRO A 48 -12.14 -13.65 -11.71
N THR A 49 -10.87 -13.58 -11.29
CA THR A 49 -10.37 -14.07 -9.99
C THR A 49 -10.05 -12.95 -8.99
N LEU A 50 -10.38 -11.69 -9.31
CA LEU A 50 -9.99 -10.54 -8.47
C LEU A 50 -10.62 -10.57 -7.06
N PHE A 51 -11.84 -11.09 -6.96
CA PHE A 51 -12.60 -11.12 -5.71
C PHE A 51 -12.88 -12.55 -5.27
N SER A 52 -12.32 -12.93 -4.12
CA SER A 52 -12.69 -14.18 -3.46
C SER A 52 -14.12 -14.09 -2.92
N ALA A 53 -14.90 -15.13 -3.17
CA ALA A 53 -16.25 -15.26 -2.61
C ALA A 53 -16.26 -15.87 -1.20
N VAL A 54 -15.10 -16.33 -0.71
CA VAL A 54 -14.94 -17.05 0.56
C VAL A 54 -14.06 -16.21 1.51
N PRO A 55 -14.47 -16.07 2.79
CA PRO A 55 -13.69 -15.32 3.78
C PRO A 55 -12.50 -16.12 4.30
N LEU A 56 -11.49 -15.41 4.80
CA LEU A 56 -10.42 -15.97 5.61
C LEU A 56 -10.60 -15.53 7.06
N PHE A 57 -10.64 -16.48 7.99
CA PHE A 57 -10.72 -16.21 9.41
C PHE A 57 -9.31 -15.97 9.98
N VAL A 58 -9.12 -14.83 10.62
CA VAL A 58 -7.89 -14.45 11.32
C VAL A 58 -8.23 -14.04 12.75
N PRO A 59 -7.61 -14.64 13.79
CA PRO A 59 -7.89 -14.25 15.16
C PRO A 59 -7.53 -12.79 15.43
N ALA A 60 -8.37 -12.08 16.20
CA ALA A 60 -8.10 -10.69 16.58
C ALA A 60 -6.74 -10.51 17.30
N THR A 61 -6.30 -11.51 18.08
CA THR A 61 -4.98 -11.50 18.72
C THR A 61 -3.83 -11.52 17.71
N VAL A 62 -3.99 -12.26 16.59
CA VAL A 62 -3.01 -12.30 15.51
C VAL A 62 -2.96 -10.96 14.78
N VAL A 63 -4.11 -10.34 14.49
CA VAL A 63 -4.16 -9.00 13.92
C VAL A 63 -3.49 -7.97 14.84
N ALA A 64 -3.76 -8.04 16.15
CA ALA A 64 -3.10 -7.17 17.13
C ALA A 64 -1.58 -7.41 17.19
N GLU A 65 -1.10 -8.65 16.98
CA GLU A 65 0.33 -8.93 16.86
C GLU A 65 0.94 -8.35 15.58
N MET A 66 0.26 -8.46 14.43
CA MET A 66 0.66 -7.81 13.17
C MET A 66 0.82 -6.29 13.37
N MET A 67 -0.15 -5.63 13.99
CA MET A 67 -0.09 -4.19 14.25
C MET A 67 1.06 -3.80 15.20
N ARG A 68 1.39 -4.64 16.18
CA ARG A 68 2.58 -4.44 17.04
C ARG A 68 3.88 -4.56 16.24
N ILE A 69 3.95 -5.48 15.27
CA ILE A 69 5.11 -5.63 14.37
C ILE A 69 5.25 -4.38 13.49
N VAL A 70 4.16 -3.93 12.86
CA VAL A 70 4.14 -2.70 12.04
C VAL A 70 4.65 -1.50 12.85
N ALA A 71 4.12 -1.29 14.06
CA ALA A 71 4.55 -0.20 14.92
C ALA A 71 6.05 -0.29 15.30
N ALA A 72 6.60 -1.50 15.41
CA ALA A 72 8.01 -1.71 15.69
C ALA A 72 8.90 -1.35 14.49
N VAL A 73 8.51 -1.77 13.28
CA VAL A 73 9.22 -1.43 12.03
C VAL A 73 9.23 0.09 11.84
N GLU A 74 8.07 0.73 11.94
CA GLU A 74 7.92 2.19 11.86
C GLU A 74 8.74 2.93 12.92
N ALA A 75 8.83 2.40 14.15
CA ALA A 75 9.67 2.98 15.20
C ALA A 75 11.17 2.81 14.91
N ALA A 76 11.59 1.65 14.41
CA ALA A 76 12.97 1.39 14.03
C ALA A 76 13.42 2.32 12.89
N ALA A 77 12.56 2.54 11.89
CA ALA A 77 12.80 3.44 10.77
C ALA A 77 13.03 4.91 11.17
N ARG A 78 12.66 5.29 12.40
CA ARG A 78 12.93 6.63 12.97
C ARG A 78 14.28 6.75 13.68
N LEU A 79 14.98 5.63 13.95
CA LEU A 79 16.25 5.66 14.68
C LEU A 79 17.38 6.15 13.78
N ALA A 80 18.19 7.08 14.28
CA ALA A 80 19.33 7.62 13.53
C ALA A 80 20.33 6.55 13.03
N PRO A 81 20.71 5.53 13.83
CA PRO A 81 21.60 4.46 13.34
C PRO A 81 20.98 3.61 12.22
N TYR A 82 19.66 3.39 12.28
CA TYR A 82 18.94 2.67 11.23
C TYR A 82 18.93 3.49 9.95
N ARG A 83 18.50 4.75 10.02
CA ARG A 83 18.44 5.67 8.87
C ARG A 83 19.80 5.82 8.20
N ALA A 84 20.86 5.98 8.98
CA ALA A 84 22.21 6.09 8.45
C ALA A 84 22.61 4.85 7.64
N THR A 85 22.33 3.65 8.17
CA THR A 85 22.66 2.38 7.49
C THR A 85 21.80 2.15 6.24
N ALA A 86 20.48 2.35 6.34
CA ALA A 86 19.55 2.19 5.22
C ALA A 86 19.92 3.13 4.06
N LEU A 87 20.13 4.42 4.35
CA LEU A 87 20.44 5.44 3.35
C LEU A 87 21.86 5.34 2.79
N ALA A 88 22.83 4.80 3.53
CA ALA A 88 24.21 4.63 3.03
C ALA A 88 24.29 3.72 1.79
N SER A 89 23.31 2.84 1.61
CA SER A 89 23.22 1.91 0.48
C SER A 89 22.11 2.27 -0.53
N ALA A 90 21.44 3.40 -0.31
CA ALA A 90 20.33 3.87 -1.13
C ALA A 90 20.82 4.73 -2.32
N PRO A 91 20.06 4.79 -3.42
CA PRO A 91 20.30 5.73 -4.50
C PRO A 91 20.31 7.18 -4.01
N ALA A 92 21.13 8.04 -4.63
CA ALA A 92 21.32 9.43 -4.17
C ALA A 92 20.01 10.22 -4.07
N ILE A 93 19.05 9.95 -4.96
CA ILE A 93 17.70 10.55 -4.97
C ILE A 93 16.94 10.34 -3.65
N ALA A 94 17.18 9.24 -2.94
CA ALA A 94 16.53 8.92 -1.68
C ALA A 94 17.16 9.63 -0.46
N THR A 95 18.23 10.41 -0.64
CA THR A 95 18.93 11.05 0.50
C THR A 95 18.11 12.18 1.11
N THR A 96 17.39 12.93 0.28
CA THR A 96 16.62 14.09 0.72
C THR A 96 15.26 13.65 1.26
N ASP A 97 15.00 13.96 2.53
CA ASP A 97 13.68 13.83 3.13
C ASP A 97 12.86 15.09 2.87
N PHE A 98 11.77 14.96 2.09
CA PHE A 98 10.84 16.05 1.82
C PHE A 98 9.66 16.10 2.79
N GLY A 99 9.51 15.12 3.69
CA GLY A 99 8.47 15.07 4.72
C GLY A 99 7.35 14.03 4.55
N PRO A 100 6.82 13.73 3.34
CA PRO A 100 5.75 12.74 3.16
C PRO A 100 6.17 11.35 3.69
N LEU A 101 5.25 10.63 4.33
CA LEU A 101 5.49 9.33 4.98
C LEU A 101 5.21 8.13 4.08
N GLY A 102 4.56 8.33 2.93
CA GLY A 102 4.09 7.27 2.04
C GLY A 102 2.61 6.97 2.25
N ALA A 103 1.79 7.30 1.25
CA ALA A 103 0.41 6.89 1.17
C ALA A 103 0.33 5.42 0.71
N PHE A 104 -0.58 4.66 1.31
CA PHE A 104 -0.81 3.24 1.02
C PHE A 104 0.45 2.35 1.17
N MET A 105 1.12 2.47 2.32
CA MET A 105 2.09 1.47 2.76
C MET A 105 1.38 0.15 3.08
N GLY A 106 1.94 -0.98 2.64
CA GLY A 106 1.46 -2.34 2.90
C GLY A 106 2.48 -3.15 3.68
N TYR A 107 2.00 -3.97 4.62
CA TYR A 107 2.83 -4.85 5.44
C TYR A 107 2.28 -6.26 5.32
N ASP A 108 3.01 -7.13 4.62
CA ASP A 108 2.52 -8.46 4.27
C ASP A 108 3.00 -9.48 5.29
N PHE A 109 2.07 -10.31 5.75
CA PHE A 109 2.33 -11.31 6.78
C PHE A 109 1.97 -12.71 6.32
N HIS A 110 2.80 -13.67 6.72
CA HIS A 110 2.45 -15.08 6.71
C HIS A 110 2.10 -15.53 8.13
N VAL A 111 0.88 -16.05 8.34
CA VAL A 111 0.45 -16.57 9.65
C VAL A 111 0.90 -18.01 9.82
N THR A 112 1.81 -18.25 10.77
CA THR A 112 2.31 -19.58 11.12
C THR A 112 1.70 -20.07 12.43
N PRO A 113 1.85 -21.37 12.78
CA PRO A 113 1.53 -21.85 14.12
C PRO A 113 2.28 -21.12 15.26
N GLY A 114 3.40 -20.47 14.94
CA GLY A 114 4.19 -19.65 15.87
C GLY A 114 3.79 -18.18 15.94
N GLY A 115 2.79 -17.74 15.16
CA GLY A 115 2.37 -16.34 15.05
C GLY A 115 2.60 -15.75 13.64
N PRO A 116 2.18 -14.50 13.41
CA PRO A 116 2.39 -13.79 12.15
C PRO A 116 3.87 -13.44 11.96
N GLN A 117 4.36 -13.62 10.74
CA GLN A 117 5.71 -13.29 10.32
C GLN A 117 5.63 -12.27 9.19
N LEU A 118 6.26 -11.11 9.37
CA LEU A 118 6.37 -10.11 8.31
C LEU A 118 7.26 -10.67 7.19
N ILE A 119 6.76 -10.65 5.96
CA ILE A 119 7.47 -11.17 4.78
C ILE A 119 7.94 -10.05 3.86
N GLU A 120 7.19 -8.94 3.78
CA GLU A 120 7.50 -7.81 2.89
C GLU A 120 6.85 -6.53 3.41
N VAL A 121 7.48 -5.39 3.10
CA VAL A 121 6.86 -4.07 3.24
C VAL A 121 6.81 -3.44 1.86
N ASN A 122 5.65 -2.96 1.45
CA ASN A 122 5.38 -2.36 0.15
C ASN A 122 5.05 -0.88 0.32
N THR A 123 5.64 0.01 -0.47
CA THR A 123 5.37 1.46 -0.33
C THR A 123 4.21 1.97 -1.18
N ASN A 124 3.81 1.25 -2.22
CA ASN A 124 2.74 1.62 -3.15
C ASN A 124 1.67 0.51 -3.23
N ALA A 125 1.27 -0.03 -2.08
CA ALA A 125 0.40 -1.19 -2.01
C ALA A 125 -0.92 -0.97 -2.76
N GLY A 126 -1.28 -1.95 -3.58
CA GLY A 126 -2.57 -2.01 -4.27
C GLY A 126 -3.65 -2.73 -3.46
N GLY A 127 -4.87 -2.65 -3.96
CA GLY A 127 -6.03 -3.36 -3.46
C GLY A 127 -6.85 -2.62 -2.41
N ALA A 128 -6.41 -1.48 -1.86
CA ALA A 128 -7.14 -0.80 -0.80
C ALA A 128 -8.53 -0.32 -1.25
N PHE A 129 -8.62 0.30 -2.42
CA PHE A 129 -9.91 0.79 -2.95
C PHE A 129 -10.83 -0.37 -3.33
N LEU A 130 -10.27 -1.43 -3.94
CA LEU A 130 -11.01 -2.64 -4.29
C LEU A 130 -11.53 -3.36 -3.03
N ASN A 131 -10.71 -3.44 -1.98
CA ASN A 131 -11.09 -4.05 -0.70
C ASN A 131 -12.14 -3.22 0.05
N ALA A 132 -12.09 -1.89 -0.04
CA ALA A 132 -13.12 -1.04 0.54
C ALA A 132 -14.50 -1.30 -0.10
N VAL A 133 -14.53 -1.47 -1.42
CA VAL A 133 -15.76 -1.84 -2.14
C VAL A 133 -16.18 -3.27 -1.80
N LEU A 134 -15.22 -4.21 -1.77
CA LEU A 134 -15.46 -5.60 -1.39
C LEU A 134 -16.08 -5.71 0.01
N ALA A 135 -15.53 -5.00 1.00
CA ALA A 135 -16.00 -5.02 2.38
C ALA A 135 -17.49 -4.65 2.51
N ARG A 136 -17.96 -3.68 1.71
CA ARG A 136 -19.38 -3.28 1.66
C ARG A 136 -20.28 -4.36 1.04
N ALA A 137 -19.73 -5.25 0.23
CA ALA A 137 -20.44 -6.34 -0.45
C ALA A 137 -20.32 -7.69 0.29
N GLN A 138 -19.57 -7.76 1.39
CA GLN A 138 -19.47 -8.97 2.22
C GLN A 138 -20.67 -9.07 3.17
N ARG A 139 -21.18 -10.30 3.31
CA ARG A 139 -22.20 -10.68 4.29
C ARG A 139 -21.58 -11.53 5.40
N ALA A 140 -22.18 -11.52 6.58
CA ALA A 140 -21.73 -12.38 7.68
C ALA A 140 -21.85 -13.86 7.32
N CYS A 141 -20.80 -14.64 7.58
CA CYS A 141 -20.81 -16.10 7.35
C CYS A 141 -21.66 -16.87 8.37
N CYS A 142 -21.61 -16.48 9.66
CA CYS A 142 -22.26 -17.26 10.73
C CYS A 142 -23.13 -16.44 11.69
N ALA A 143 -23.30 -15.13 11.48
CA ALA A 143 -24.05 -14.27 12.41
C ALA A 143 -25.45 -13.95 11.88
N GLN A 144 -26.43 -13.87 12.78
CA GLN A 144 -27.75 -13.32 12.48
C GLN A 144 -27.71 -11.79 12.31
N GLU A 145 -26.63 -11.12 12.73
CA GLU A 145 -26.40 -9.68 12.55
C GLU A 145 -24.93 -9.31 12.18
N PRO A 146 -24.69 -8.26 11.35
CA PRO A 146 -23.37 -7.89 10.84
C PRO A 146 -22.30 -7.53 11.89
N GLU A 147 -22.68 -6.83 12.97
CA GLU A 147 -21.75 -6.40 14.04
C GLU A 147 -21.08 -7.60 14.73
N GLN A 148 -21.81 -8.71 14.92
CA GLN A 148 -21.28 -9.93 15.55
C GLN A 148 -20.28 -10.67 14.65
N ALA A 149 -20.25 -10.38 13.34
CA ALA A 149 -19.30 -10.95 12.40
C ALA A 149 -18.00 -10.12 12.30
N GLY A 150 -17.86 -9.04 13.08
CA GLY A 150 -16.73 -8.11 12.95
C GLY A 150 -16.74 -7.35 11.62
N LEU A 151 -17.88 -7.31 10.94
CA LEU A 151 -18.13 -6.45 9.78
C LEU A 151 -18.53 -5.07 10.34
N GLU A 152 -17.59 -4.40 11.00
CA GLU A 152 -17.78 -2.99 11.36
C GLU A 152 -18.11 -2.21 10.08
N PRO A 153 -19.06 -1.27 10.11
CA PRO A 153 -19.25 -0.34 9.00
C PRO A 153 -17.87 0.24 8.70
N ALA A 154 -17.44 0.18 7.44
CA ALA A 154 -16.20 0.83 7.04
C ALA A 154 -16.29 2.28 7.56
N ALA A 155 -15.42 2.65 8.52
CA ALA A 155 -15.07 4.05 8.75
C ALA A 155 -14.92 4.72 7.39
N PRO A 156 -15.26 6.01 7.20
CA PRO A 156 -15.40 6.59 5.87
C PRO A 156 -14.06 6.53 5.15
N PHE A 157 -13.81 5.43 4.44
CA PHE A 157 -12.54 5.09 3.80
C PHE A 157 -12.14 6.21 2.85
N ALA A 158 -13.14 6.85 2.25
CA ALA A 158 -12.96 8.01 1.39
C ALA A 158 -12.40 9.23 2.14
N ASP A 159 -12.88 9.50 3.36
CA ASP A 159 -12.38 10.59 4.21
C ASP A 159 -10.95 10.25 4.69
N ASP A 160 -10.70 9.00 5.11
CA ASP A 160 -9.37 8.56 5.57
C ASP A 160 -8.33 8.65 4.45
N VAL A 161 -8.67 8.27 3.22
CA VAL A 161 -7.80 8.40 2.06
C VAL A 161 -7.58 9.88 1.73
N THR A 162 -8.64 10.69 1.71
CA THR A 162 -8.52 12.14 1.48
C THR A 162 -7.60 12.80 2.51
N HIS A 163 -7.76 12.46 3.79
CA HIS A 163 -6.89 12.94 4.86
C HIS A 163 -5.45 12.47 4.68
N MET A 164 -5.24 11.20 4.33
CA MET A 164 -3.91 10.64 4.09
C MET A 164 -3.15 11.46 3.05
N PHE A 165 -3.75 11.74 1.88
CA PHE A 165 -3.09 12.50 0.81
C PHE A 165 -2.92 13.99 1.15
N THR A 166 -3.88 14.55 1.87
CA THR A 166 -3.79 15.93 2.36
C THR A 166 -2.67 16.08 3.40
N ASP A 167 -2.46 15.08 4.25
CA ASP A 167 -1.37 15.07 5.22
C ASP A 167 0.00 14.91 4.53
N GLU A 168 0.10 14.08 3.49
CA GLU A 168 1.32 13.99 2.65
C GLU A 168 1.67 15.36 2.03
N TRP A 169 0.66 16.06 1.50
CA TRP A 169 0.84 17.42 1.01
C TRP A 169 1.30 18.39 2.10
N ARG A 170 0.61 18.42 3.25
CA ARG A 170 0.94 19.33 4.37
C ARG A 170 2.31 19.04 4.97
N ARG A 171 2.79 17.80 4.94
CA ARG A 171 4.15 17.46 5.39
C ARG A 171 5.23 18.15 4.57
N GLN A 172 5.03 18.30 3.26
CA GLN A 172 6.00 18.95 2.37
C GLN A 172 5.74 20.46 2.20
N ARG A 173 4.47 20.91 2.26
CA ARG A 173 4.07 22.30 1.97
C ARG A 173 3.68 23.11 3.21
N GLY A 174 3.55 22.47 4.37
CA GLY A 174 3.20 23.08 5.65
C GLY A 174 1.71 23.40 5.85
N SER A 175 0.97 23.69 4.78
CA SER A 175 -0.47 24.01 4.85
C SER A 175 -1.18 23.81 3.51
N GLY A 176 -2.51 23.94 3.51
CA GLY A 176 -3.33 23.78 2.31
C GLY A 176 -3.58 22.31 1.96
N GLU A 177 -4.03 22.10 0.72
CA GLU A 177 -4.44 20.81 0.15
C GLU A 177 -4.06 20.80 -1.34
N PRO A 178 -3.77 19.63 -1.95
CA PRO A 178 -3.46 19.57 -3.38
C PRO A 178 -4.73 19.87 -4.20
N ALA A 179 -4.64 20.74 -5.21
CA ALA A 179 -5.76 20.99 -6.11
C ALA A 179 -5.82 19.93 -7.23
N ARG A 180 -4.64 19.41 -7.65
CA ARG A 180 -4.55 18.39 -8.69
C ARG A 180 -3.60 17.25 -8.34
N ILE A 181 -4.12 16.02 -8.43
CA ILE A 181 -3.38 14.77 -8.21
C ILE A 181 -3.15 14.06 -9.55
N ALA A 182 -1.93 13.58 -9.79
CA ALA A 182 -1.65 12.64 -10.86
C ALA A 182 -1.35 11.25 -10.29
N ILE A 183 -2.14 10.25 -10.68
CA ILE A 183 -1.85 8.83 -10.46
C ILE A 183 -0.92 8.40 -11.59
N VAL A 184 0.32 8.06 -11.27
CA VAL A 184 1.37 7.83 -12.28
C VAL A 184 1.83 6.39 -12.26
N ASP A 185 1.68 5.69 -13.38
CA ASP A 185 2.21 4.36 -13.64
C ASP A 185 2.60 4.21 -15.12
N ASP A 186 3.46 3.26 -15.44
CA ASP A 186 3.85 2.96 -16.81
C ASP A 186 2.66 2.40 -17.60
N ALA A 187 2.34 2.98 -18.76
CA ALA A 187 1.24 2.55 -19.62
C ALA A 187 -0.03 2.16 -18.81
N PRO A 188 -0.61 3.10 -18.04
CA PRO A 188 -1.47 2.78 -16.91
C PRO A 188 -2.69 1.93 -17.31
N GLU A 189 -3.25 2.16 -18.50
CA GLU A 189 -4.39 1.37 -19.04
C GLU A 189 -4.07 -0.12 -19.27
N GLN A 190 -2.79 -0.48 -19.34
CA GLN A 190 -2.32 -1.86 -19.52
C GLN A 190 -2.01 -2.54 -18.18
N GLN A 191 -2.03 -1.79 -17.07
CA GLN A 191 -1.73 -2.32 -15.76
C GLN A 191 -2.91 -3.11 -15.19
N TYR A 192 -2.61 -4.22 -14.52
CA TYR A 192 -3.62 -5.06 -13.88
C TYR A 192 -4.46 -4.28 -12.85
N LEU A 193 -3.86 -3.29 -12.18
CA LEU A 193 -4.54 -2.45 -11.19
C LEU A 193 -5.11 -1.15 -11.77
N TYR A 194 -5.18 -0.99 -13.09
CA TYR A 194 -5.86 0.16 -13.71
C TYR A 194 -7.28 0.41 -13.17
N PRO A 195 -8.13 -0.62 -12.94
CA PRO A 195 -9.45 -0.42 -12.33
C PRO A 195 -9.38 0.23 -10.95
N GLU A 196 -8.33 -0.04 -10.18
CA GLU A 196 -8.09 0.62 -8.88
C GLU A 196 -7.76 2.10 -9.05
N PHE A 197 -7.00 2.47 -10.09
CA PHE A 197 -6.68 3.87 -10.38
C PHE A 197 -7.94 4.66 -10.73
N GLN A 198 -8.91 4.04 -11.42
CA GLN A 198 -10.20 4.65 -11.72
C GLN A 198 -11.04 4.87 -10.45
N LEU A 199 -11.04 3.92 -9.51
CA LEU A 199 -11.68 4.07 -8.20
C LEU A 199 -11.03 5.21 -7.39
N ALA A 200 -9.69 5.25 -7.35
CA ALA A 200 -8.96 6.30 -6.66
C ALA A 200 -9.24 7.69 -7.26
N LYS A 201 -9.22 7.79 -8.60
CA LYS A 201 -9.57 9.01 -9.33
C LYS A 201 -10.97 9.51 -8.98
N ALA A 202 -11.98 8.63 -9.03
CA ALA A 202 -13.35 9.01 -8.70
C ALA A 202 -13.49 9.47 -7.24
N LEU A 203 -12.81 8.81 -6.30
CA LEU A 203 -12.79 9.19 -4.89
C LEU A 203 -12.19 10.59 -4.68
N PHE A 204 -11.03 10.87 -5.27
CA PHE A 204 -10.40 12.19 -5.14
C PHE A 204 -11.23 13.29 -5.81
N GLU A 205 -11.82 13.03 -6.97
CA GLU A 205 -12.68 13.98 -7.67
C GLU A 205 -13.95 14.30 -6.89
N HIS A 206 -14.53 13.31 -6.20
CA HIS A 206 -15.65 13.53 -5.29
C HIS A 206 -15.30 14.49 -4.14
N HIS A 207 -14.03 14.52 -3.73
CA HIS A 207 -13.50 15.41 -2.68
C HIS A 207 -12.93 16.72 -3.25
N GLY A 208 -13.21 17.04 -4.51
CA GLY A 208 -12.81 18.30 -5.13
C GLY A 208 -11.34 18.39 -5.54
N MET A 209 -10.61 17.26 -5.51
CA MET A 209 -9.24 17.17 -6.00
C MET A 209 -9.26 16.67 -7.45
N GLU A 210 -8.93 17.55 -8.39
CA GLU A 210 -8.87 17.16 -9.80
C GLU A 210 -7.84 16.04 -9.98
N THR A 211 -8.22 14.92 -10.59
CA THR A 211 -7.33 13.76 -10.68
C THR A 211 -7.14 13.28 -12.09
N VAL A 212 -5.90 13.03 -12.47
CA VAL A 212 -5.52 12.45 -13.76
C VAL A 212 -4.79 11.12 -13.55
N ILE A 213 -4.92 10.20 -14.51
CA ILE A 213 -4.10 8.99 -14.58
C ILE A 213 -3.15 9.20 -15.76
N ALA A 214 -1.85 9.08 -15.52
CA ALA A 214 -0.83 9.52 -16.47
C ALA A 214 0.31 8.51 -16.60
N ASP A 215 0.76 8.30 -17.83
CA ASP A 215 2.06 7.72 -18.11
C ASP A 215 3.17 8.76 -17.83
N PRO A 216 4.32 8.38 -17.25
CA PRO A 216 5.42 9.31 -16.97
C PRO A 216 5.90 10.09 -18.19
N GLY A 217 5.87 9.49 -19.38
CA GLY A 217 6.26 10.12 -20.64
C GLY A 217 5.34 11.25 -21.10
N GLN A 218 4.16 11.39 -20.48
CA GLN A 218 3.22 12.49 -20.73
C GLN A 218 3.47 13.70 -19.82
N LEU A 219 4.37 13.58 -18.84
CA LEU A 219 4.69 14.64 -17.91
C LEU A 219 5.71 15.62 -18.52
N ALA A 220 5.53 16.90 -18.23
CA ALA A 220 6.47 17.95 -18.61
C ALA A 220 6.84 18.81 -17.40
N LEU A 221 8.11 19.21 -17.30
CA LEU A 221 8.55 20.18 -16.30
C LEU A 221 8.60 21.57 -16.95
N VAL A 222 7.68 22.46 -16.55
CA VAL A 222 7.56 23.81 -17.14
C VAL A 222 7.66 24.85 -16.04
N GLY A 223 8.75 25.62 -16.04
CA GLY A 223 8.96 26.69 -15.05
C GLY A 223 9.05 26.20 -13.60
N GLY A 224 9.66 25.03 -13.37
CA GLY A 224 9.78 24.44 -12.02
C GLY A 224 8.45 23.89 -11.49
N ARG A 225 7.54 23.49 -12.38
CA ARG A 225 6.28 22.82 -12.02
C ARG A 225 6.06 21.61 -12.91
N LEU A 226 5.71 20.49 -12.28
CA LEU A 226 5.30 19.30 -13.01
C LEU A 226 3.94 19.58 -13.63
N ASN A 227 3.80 19.32 -14.93
CA ASN A 227 2.58 19.53 -15.69
C ASN A 227 2.16 18.23 -16.37
N PHE A 228 0.84 18.08 -16.49
CA PHE A 228 0.18 17.08 -17.34
C PHE A 228 -0.88 17.78 -18.17
N ASP A 229 -0.88 17.58 -19.49
CA ASP A 229 -1.80 18.23 -20.43
C ASP A 229 -1.87 19.76 -20.25
N GLY A 230 -0.68 20.40 -20.20
CA GLY A 230 -0.54 21.85 -20.08
C GLY A 230 -0.94 22.45 -18.72
N ARG A 231 -1.39 21.64 -17.75
CA ARG A 231 -1.84 22.11 -16.43
C ARG A 231 -0.94 21.57 -15.31
N PRO A 232 -0.63 22.37 -14.27
CA PRO A 232 0.19 21.93 -13.14
C PRO A 232 -0.39 20.73 -12.40
N VAL A 233 0.48 19.89 -11.87
CA VAL A 233 0.21 18.78 -10.95
C VAL A 233 0.84 19.13 -9.61
N ASP A 234 0.05 19.06 -8.55
CA ASP A 234 0.49 19.41 -7.20
C ASP A 234 1.11 18.21 -6.48
N LEU A 235 0.44 17.05 -6.61
CA LEU A 235 0.83 15.81 -5.97
C LEU A 235 0.80 14.65 -6.97
N VAL A 236 1.82 13.80 -6.91
CA VAL A 236 1.89 12.53 -7.64
C VAL A 236 1.62 11.39 -6.68
N TYR A 237 0.54 10.65 -6.93
CA TYR A 237 0.33 9.32 -6.37
C TYR A 237 1.13 8.33 -7.21
N ASN A 238 2.32 7.98 -6.71
CA ASN A 238 3.29 7.18 -7.43
C ASN A 238 2.92 5.69 -7.38
N ARG A 239 2.60 5.12 -8.55
CA ARG A 239 2.30 3.69 -8.72
C ARG A 239 3.38 2.94 -9.49
N LEU A 240 4.44 3.63 -9.90
CA LEU A 240 5.61 3.03 -10.56
C LEU A 240 6.29 2.01 -9.64
N VAL A 241 6.83 0.96 -10.25
CA VAL A 241 7.72 -0.03 -9.59
C VAL A 241 9.20 0.35 -9.67
N ASP A 242 9.55 1.36 -10.46
CA ASP A 242 10.85 2.02 -10.43
C ASP A 242 10.89 3.03 -9.28
N PHE A 243 11.07 2.52 -8.06
CA PHE A 243 11.00 3.32 -6.83
C PHE A 243 12.06 4.42 -6.72
N ALA A 244 13.17 4.30 -7.46
CA ALA A 244 14.25 5.29 -7.49
C ALA A 244 14.16 6.22 -8.72
N LEU A 245 13.15 6.05 -9.57
CA LEU A 245 12.95 6.84 -10.79
C LEU A 245 14.21 6.84 -11.69
N GLU A 246 14.89 5.70 -11.77
CA GLU A 246 16.14 5.52 -12.52
C GLU A 246 15.90 5.48 -14.03
N GLU A 247 14.77 4.94 -14.46
CA GLU A 247 14.48 4.76 -15.88
C GLU A 247 14.40 6.10 -16.63
N PRO A 248 14.93 6.20 -17.86
CA PRO A 248 14.96 7.46 -18.61
C PRO A 248 13.58 8.09 -18.82
N ARG A 249 12.54 7.28 -18.98
CA ARG A 249 11.14 7.75 -19.11
C ARG A 249 10.61 8.43 -17.84
N HIS A 250 11.21 8.18 -16.69
CA HIS A 250 10.85 8.82 -15.42
C HIS A 250 11.66 10.10 -15.16
N ALA A 251 12.53 10.52 -16.08
CA ALA A 251 13.43 11.66 -15.87
C ALA A 251 12.69 12.94 -15.47
N THR A 252 11.56 13.26 -16.11
CA THR A 252 10.76 14.44 -15.77
C THR A 252 10.24 14.40 -14.33
N LEU A 253 9.71 13.25 -13.91
CA LEU A 253 9.21 13.07 -12.54
C LEU A 253 10.37 13.09 -11.52
N ARG A 254 11.49 12.45 -11.86
CA ARG A 254 12.72 12.47 -11.06
C ARG A 254 13.20 13.90 -10.84
N ASP A 255 13.30 14.70 -11.90
CA ASP A 255 13.81 16.06 -11.83
C ASP A 255 12.86 16.94 -10.98
N ALA A 256 11.54 16.78 -11.16
CA ALA A 256 10.54 17.47 -10.34
C ALA A 256 10.61 17.07 -8.86
N TYR A 257 10.82 15.78 -8.55
CA TYR A 257 11.00 15.30 -7.18
C TYR A 257 12.28 15.87 -6.55
N VAL A 258 13.42 15.79 -7.25
CA VAL A 258 14.71 16.30 -6.78
C VAL A 258 14.66 17.81 -6.56
N GLY A 259 13.94 18.55 -7.41
CA GLY A 259 13.70 19.99 -7.25
C GLY A 259 12.75 20.34 -6.10
N GLY A 260 12.01 19.37 -5.57
CA GLY A 260 10.92 19.62 -4.62
C GLY A 260 9.72 20.33 -5.26
N ASP A 261 9.61 20.29 -6.59
CA ASP A 261 8.62 21.00 -7.40
C ASP A 261 7.23 20.34 -7.34
N VAL A 262 7.17 19.07 -6.93
CA VAL A 262 5.95 18.29 -6.77
C VAL A 262 6.01 17.45 -5.48
N VAL A 263 4.86 17.21 -4.86
CA VAL A 263 4.77 16.24 -3.76
C VAL A 263 4.68 14.85 -4.37
N VAL A 264 5.54 13.92 -3.97
CA VAL A 264 5.49 12.53 -4.45
C VAL A 264 5.17 11.63 -3.26
N THR A 265 4.18 10.77 -3.40
CA THR A 265 3.84 9.78 -2.38
C THR A 265 3.37 8.46 -3.00
N PRO A 266 3.90 7.31 -2.55
CA PRO A 266 5.17 7.19 -1.81
C PRO A 266 6.35 7.74 -2.63
N ASN A 267 7.42 8.13 -1.95
CA ASN A 267 8.62 8.70 -2.58
C ASN A 267 9.87 7.80 -2.41
N PRO A 268 10.93 8.03 -3.21
CA PRO A 268 12.18 7.28 -3.11
C PRO A 268 12.80 7.22 -1.70
N HIS A 269 12.70 8.30 -0.92
CA HIS A 269 13.21 8.36 0.45
C HIS A 269 12.49 7.35 1.38
N VAL A 270 11.16 7.34 1.37
CA VAL A 270 10.35 6.41 2.16
C VAL A 270 10.63 4.96 1.74
N TYR A 271 10.74 4.71 0.43
CA TYR A 271 11.10 3.38 -0.08
C TYR A 271 12.44 2.88 0.48
N ALA A 272 13.48 3.69 0.38
CA ALA A 272 14.80 3.34 0.88
C ALA A 272 14.82 3.05 2.39
N LEU A 273 14.00 3.77 3.17
CA LEU A 273 13.94 3.59 4.61
C LEU A 273 13.12 2.37 5.05
N ILE A 274 12.06 2.00 4.34
CA ILE A 274 11.08 1.04 4.86
C ILE A 274 10.94 -0.20 3.98
N ALA A 275 10.84 -0.06 2.66
CA ALA A 275 10.46 -1.16 1.76
C ALA A 275 11.62 -1.84 1.03
N ASP A 276 12.83 -1.28 1.08
CA ASP A 276 14.00 -1.97 0.52
C ASP A 276 14.17 -3.34 1.20
N LYS A 277 14.24 -4.42 0.42
CA LYS A 277 14.33 -5.80 0.94
C LYS A 277 15.53 -6.01 1.87
N ARG A 278 16.61 -5.24 1.69
CA ARG A 278 17.78 -5.25 2.57
C ARG A 278 17.45 -4.81 3.99
N ASN A 279 16.40 -4.01 4.17
CA ASN A 279 15.98 -3.51 5.47
C ASN A 279 15.44 -4.62 6.38
N LEU A 280 14.85 -5.70 5.84
CA LEU A 280 14.44 -6.84 6.68
C LEU A 280 15.65 -7.51 7.37
N ALA A 281 16.78 -7.60 6.67
CA ALA A 281 18.03 -8.06 7.27
C ALA A 281 18.56 -7.04 8.29
N LEU A 282 18.52 -5.74 7.98
CA LEU A 282 18.96 -4.68 8.88
C LEU A 282 18.15 -4.63 10.19
N LEU A 283 16.83 -4.72 10.10
CA LEU A 283 15.91 -4.82 11.25
C LEU A 283 16.27 -6.02 12.14
N SER A 284 16.76 -7.10 11.53
CA SER A 284 17.13 -8.33 12.24
C SER A 284 18.52 -8.30 12.90
N ASP A 285 19.38 -7.37 12.51
CA ASP A 285 20.81 -7.33 12.87
C ASP A 285 21.19 -6.14 13.76
N ILE A 286 20.48 -5.01 13.65
CA ILE A 286 20.67 -3.90 14.59
C ILE A 286 20.37 -4.40 16.01
N GLY A 287 21.37 -4.36 16.88
CA GLY A 287 21.13 -4.34 18.32
C GLY A 287 20.33 -3.07 18.61
N LEU A 288 18.99 -3.21 18.68
CA LEU A 288 17.97 -2.14 18.79
C LEU A 288 18.05 -1.36 20.11
N THR A 289 19.26 -0.92 20.46
CA THR A 289 19.57 -0.05 21.59
C THR A 289 18.79 1.25 21.40
N GLY A 290 17.75 1.44 22.21
CA GLY A 290 16.85 2.60 22.13
C GLY A 290 15.38 2.25 21.86
N LEU A 291 15.05 1.03 21.44
CA LEU A 291 13.65 0.58 21.43
C LEU A 291 13.25 -0.01 22.80
N PRO A 292 12.00 0.18 23.24
CA PRO A 292 11.43 -0.60 24.34
C PRO A 292 11.69 -2.10 24.11
N THR A 293 12.12 -2.82 25.14
CA THR A 293 12.48 -4.26 25.06
C THR A 293 11.40 -5.11 24.40
N LEU A 294 10.12 -4.74 24.56
CA LEU A 294 8.98 -5.39 23.92
C LEU A 294 9.02 -5.33 22.38
N LEU A 295 9.45 -4.20 21.80
CA LEU A 295 9.55 -4.01 20.35
C LEU A 295 10.76 -4.74 19.75
N ILE A 296 11.85 -4.86 20.54
CA ILE A 296 13.04 -5.63 20.16
C ILE A 296 12.71 -7.11 19.99
N VAL A 297 11.97 -7.69 20.95
CA VAL A 297 11.53 -9.10 20.90
C VAL A 297 10.63 -9.37 19.69
N THR A 298 9.80 -8.39 19.32
CA THR A 298 8.91 -8.47 18.16
C THR A 298 9.68 -8.41 16.84
N ILE A 299 10.71 -7.57 16.72
CA ILE A 299 11.54 -7.48 15.50
C ILE A 299 12.42 -8.72 15.31
N ILE A 300 12.91 -9.35 16.40
CA ILE A 300 13.67 -10.61 16.30
C ILE A 300 12.84 -11.75 15.69
N ARG A 301 11.51 -11.72 15.81
CA ARG A 301 10.60 -12.69 15.18
C ARG A 301 10.38 -12.45 13.68
N VAL A 302 10.79 -11.29 13.15
CA VAL A 302 10.76 -10.97 11.71
C VAL A 302 11.87 -11.71 10.93
N ARG A 303 12.81 -12.38 11.62
CA ARG A 303 13.85 -13.19 10.96
C ARG A 303 13.23 -14.27 10.06
N PRO A 304 13.56 -14.29 8.75
CA PRO A 304 13.59 -15.54 8.01
C PRO A 304 14.58 -16.48 8.73
N ARG A 305 14.18 -17.73 8.99
CA ARG A 305 15.07 -18.71 9.65
C ARG A 305 16.29 -19.09 8.79
N GLU A 306 16.32 -18.69 7.53
CA GLU A 306 17.42 -18.94 6.60
C GLU A 306 17.85 -17.61 5.97
N LEU A 307 19.07 -17.17 6.31
CA LEU A 307 19.81 -16.18 5.51
C LEU A 307 20.14 -16.84 4.17
N ILE A 308 19.26 -16.68 3.17
CA ILE A 308 19.63 -17.00 1.80
C ILE A 308 20.61 -15.91 1.36
N SER A 309 21.89 -16.26 1.29
CA SER A 309 22.89 -15.45 0.59
C SER A 309 22.48 -15.37 -0.88
N PHE A 310 21.93 -14.24 -1.30
CA PHE A 310 21.65 -14.00 -2.71
C PHE A 310 22.95 -13.63 -3.43
N GLU A 311 23.58 -14.62 -4.09
CA GLU A 311 24.42 -14.34 -5.24
C GLU A 311 23.52 -13.95 -6.43
N PRO A 312 23.93 -13.01 -7.30
CA PRO A 312 23.09 -12.48 -8.35
C PRO A 312 23.00 -13.50 -9.50
N VAL A 313 22.01 -14.39 -9.45
CA VAL A 313 21.66 -15.25 -10.58
C VAL A 313 20.28 -14.85 -11.10
N ARG A 314 20.29 -14.34 -12.35
CA ARG A 314 19.11 -14.12 -13.19
C ARG A 314 18.14 -15.30 -13.08
N SER A 315 16.98 -15.09 -12.47
CA SER A 315 15.85 -16.00 -12.65
C SER A 315 14.53 -15.25 -12.42
N GLN A 316 13.68 -15.33 -13.43
CA GLN A 316 12.29 -14.88 -13.42
C GLN A 316 11.53 -15.66 -12.35
N LEU A 317 10.92 -14.96 -11.39
CA LEU A 317 9.92 -15.53 -10.50
C LEU A 317 8.56 -14.97 -10.87
N LEU A 318 7.75 -15.88 -11.40
CA LEU A 318 6.33 -15.73 -11.69
C LEU A 318 5.58 -15.75 -10.35
N PHE A 319 4.95 -14.64 -9.96
CA PHE A 319 3.98 -14.63 -8.87
C PHE A 319 2.62 -15.08 -9.42
N VAL A 320 2.08 -16.14 -8.84
CA VAL A 320 0.67 -16.51 -8.98
C VAL A 320 -0.05 -15.84 -7.82
N MET A 321 -0.99 -14.94 -8.15
CA MET A 321 -1.93 -14.32 -7.21
C MET A 321 -2.87 -15.35 -6.59
#